data_AF-A0A1X2I5J0-F1
#
_entry.id   AF-A0A1X2I5J0-F1
#
_cell.length_a   1.000
_cell.length_b   1.000
_cell.length_c   1.000
_cell.angle_alpha   90.00
_cell.angle_beta   90.00
_cell.angle_gamma   90.00
#
_symmetry.space_group_name_H-M   'P 1'
#
loop_
_entity.id
_entity.type
_entity.pdbx_description
1 polymer ?
#
loop_
_entity_poly.entity_id
_entity_poly.type
_entity_poly.pdbx_seq_one_letter_code
_entity_poly.pdbx_strand_id
1 'polypeptide(L)'
;MEKYIHQARKSRQQYNWDLTALMNQYGVKTETEMISGFVITWLKRGNKKSDYDVQKQTASAVETMRKLWRSNFLKEFVDLPVDTMVKDKRKRIATKIAAWYYVTYHPTERARDLSVEGSYFSFPWVM
;
A
#
# COMPACT_ATOMS: atom_id res chain seq x y z
N MET A 1 14.45 -1.30 -14.88
CA MET A 1 13.45 -1.87 -13.95
C MET A 1 14.15 -2.63 -12.83
N GLU A 2 15.05 -3.56 -13.15
CA GLU A 2 15.76 -4.43 -12.20
C GLU A 2 16.34 -3.73 -10.97
N LYS A 3 16.93 -2.54 -11.16
CA LYS A 3 17.48 -1.70 -10.08
C LYS A 3 16.48 -1.39 -8.95
N TYR A 4 15.19 -1.28 -9.27
CA TYR A 4 14.13 -0.95 -8.30
C TYR A 4 13.36 -2.19 -7.82
N ILE A 5 13.57 -3.38 -8.40
CA ILE A 5 12.80 -4.59 -8.03
C ILE A 5 13.07 -4.99 -6.58
N HIS A 6 14.33 -5.02 -6.17
CA HIS A 6 14.69 -5.37 -4.79
C HIS A 6 14.05 -4.41 -3.78
N GLN A 7 14.12 -3.11 -4.05
CA GLN A 7 13.50 -2.10 -3.22
C GLN A 7 11.98 -2.25 -3.20
N ALA A 8 11.35 -2.47 -4.36
CA ALA A 8 9.91 -2.66 -4.48
C ALA A 8 9.43 -3.88 -3.68
N ARG A 9 10.18 -5.00 -3.68
CA ARG A 9 9.88 -6.18 -2.85
C ARG A 9 9.90 -5.84 -1.35
N LYS A 10 10.94 -5.16 -0.88
CA LYS A 10 11.05 -4.75 0.53
C LYS A 10 9.91 -3.80 0.92
N SER A 11 9.62 -2.80 0.08
CA SER A 11 8.52 -1.87 0.31
C SER A 11 7.15 -2.57 0.28
N ARG A 12 6.94 -3.57 -0.59
CA ARG A 12 5.71 -4.36 -0.63
C ARG A 12 5.51 -5.13 0.68
N GLN A 13 6.56 -5.79 1.17
CA GLN A 13 6.50 -6.53 2.42
C GLN A 13 6.14 -5.63 3.60
N GLN A 14 6.78 -4.46 3.70
CA GLN A 14 6.48 -3.47 4.75
C GLN A 14 5.04 -2.94 4.64
N TYR A 15 4.58 -2.64 3.44
CA TYR A 15 3.20 -2.21 3.20
C TYR A 15 2.19 -3.30 3.61
N ASN A 16 2.44 -4.55 3.26
CA ASN A 16 1.59 -5.68 3.64
C ASN A 16 1.51 -5.83 5.17
N TRP A 17 2.62 -5.64 5.88
CA TRP A 17 2.64 -5.65 7.35
C TRP A 17 1.83 -4.50 7.94
N ASP A 18 1.98 -3.28 7.42
CA ASP A 18 1.21 -2.11 7.88
C ASP A 18 -0.29 -2.31 7.64
N LEU A 19 -0.68 -2.80 6.46
CA LEU A 19 -2.07 -3.10 6.12
C LEU A 19 -2.66 -4.16 7.05
N THR A 20 -1.90 -5.23 7.32
CA THR A 20 -2.30 -6.29 8.24
C THR A 20 -2.47 -5.77 9.67
N ALA A 21 -1.53 -4.93 10.13
CA ALA A 21 -1.63 -4.29 11.44
C ALA A 21 -2.89 -3.41 11.53
N LEU A 22 -3.21 -2.67 10.47
CA LEU A 22 -4.39 -1.82 10.39
C LEU A 22 -5.70 -2.65 10.39
N MET A 23 -5.75 -3.72 9.60
CA MET A 23 -6.85 -4.68 9.60
C MET A 23 -7.07 -5.27 10.99
N ASN A 24 -6.01 -5.70 11.66
CA ASN A 24 -6.05 -6.21 13.03
C ASN A 24 -6.49 -5.16 14.06
N GLN A 25 -6.09 -3.89 13.87
CA GLN A 25 -6.47 -2.80 14.77
C GLN A 25 -7.98 -2.54 14.72
N TYR A 26 -8.55 -2.45 13.52
CA TYR A 26 -9.96 -2.15 13.30
C TYR A 26 -10.86 -3.39 13.28
N GLY A 27 -10.28 -4.60 13.26
CA GLY A 27 -11.01 -5.86 13.22
C GLY A 27 -11.68 -6.10 11.88
N VAL A 28 -11.03 -5.70 10.78
CA VAL A 28 -11.48 -5.93 9.40
C VAL A 28 -10.80 -7.18 8.86
N LYS A 29 -11.54 -8.05 8.18
CA LYS A 29 -11.04 -9.36 7.77
C LYS A 29 -10.26 -9.33 6.46
N THR A 30 -10.67 -8.48 5.51
CA THR A 30 -10.09 -8.47 4.17
C THR A 30 -9.59 -7.10 3.75
N GLU A 31 -8.57 -7.09 2.89
CA GLU A 31 -8.06 -5.88 2.25
C GLU A 31 -9.15 -5.13 1.49
N THR A 32 -10.02 -5.84 0.77
CA THR A 32 -11.08 -5.23 -0.03
C THR A 32 -12.07 -4.46 0.82
N GLU A 33 -12.49 -5.01 1.96
CA GLU A 33 -13.34 -4.31 2.93
C GLU A 33 -12.63 -3.08 3.49
N MET A 34 -11.34 -3.21 3.82
CA MET A 34 -10.53 -2.12 4.37
C MET A 34 -10.42 -0.94 3.40
N ILE A 35 -10.14 -1.21 2.12
CA ILE A 35 -9.88 -0.21 1.09
C ILE A 35 -11.17 0.41 0.56
N SER A 36 -12.22 -0.39 0.40
CA SER A 36 -13.52 0.08 -0.10
C SER A 36 -14.33 0.82 0.98
N GLY A 37 -14.04 0.57 2.26
CA GLY A 37 -14.80 1.09 3.38
C GLY A 37 -16.15 0.38 3.60
N PHE A 38 -16.46 -0.65 2.81
CA PHE A 38 -17.64 -1.49 2.98
C PHE A 38 -17.26 -2.73 3.81
N VAL A 39 -17.41 -2.63 5.13
CA VAL A 39 -17.08 -3.72 6.06
C VAL A 39 -18.34 -4.52 6.40
N ILE A 40 -18.32 -5.83 6.10
CA ILE A 40 -19.45 -6.72 6.36
C ILE A 40 -19.49 -7.13 7.83
N THR A 41 -18.31 -7.47 8.39
CA THR A 41 -18.19 -7.93 9.77
C THR A 41 -17.06 -7.21 10.49
N TRP A 42 -17.39 -6.57 11.61
CA TRP A 42 -16.40 -5.99 12.52
C TRP A 42 -16.07 -6.99 13.62
N LEU A 43 -14.83 -7.49 13.64
CA LEU A 43 -14.36 -8.46 14.64
C LEU A 43 -14.15 -7.80 16.02
N LYS A 44 -13.92 -6.49 16.06
CA LYS A 44 -13.71 -5.70 17.28
C LYS A 44 -14.87 -4.73 17.51
N ARG A 45 -16.01 -5.25 17.96
CA ARG A 45 -17.17 -4.43 18.35
C ARG A 45 -17.03 -3.98 19.79
N GLY A 46 -16.58 -2.74 20.01
CA GLY A 46 -16.63 -2.11 21.33
C GLY A 46 -18.02 -1.52 21.59
N ASN A 47 -18.61 -1.77 22.77
CA ASN A 47 -19.97 -1.37 23.16
C ASN A 47 -20.27 0.15 23.17
N LYS A 48 -19.35 1.02 22.72
CA LYS A 48 -19.43 2.48 22.92
C LYS A 48 -19.36 3.34 21.65
N LYS A 49 -19.03 2.78 20.48
CA LYS A 49 -18.93 3.55 19.23
C LYS A 49 -20.00 3.10 18.24
N SER A 50 -20.61 4.06 17.54
CA SER A 50 -21.51 3.76 16.43
C SER A 50 -20.71 3.11 15.29
N ASP A 51 -21.33 2.18 14.55
CA ASP A 51 -20.71 1.54 13.38
C ASP A 51 -20.24 2.60 12.35
N TYR A 52 -20.95 3.72 12.26
CA TYR A 52 -20.57 4.88 11.45
C TYR A 52 -19.24 5.52 11.90
N ASP A 53 -19.03 5.67 13.22
CA ASP A 53 -17.81 6.28 13.75
C ASP A 53 -16.60 5.36 13.53
N VAL A 54 -16.79 4.06 13.66
CA VAL A 54 -15.76 3.05 13.39
C VAL A 54 -15.40 3.08 11.91
N GLN A 55 -16.39 3.13 11.01
CA GLN A 55 -16.17 3.24 9.57
C GLN A 55 -15.40 4.52 9.21
N LYS A 56 -15.79 5.67 9.79
CA LYS A 56 -15.10 6.95 9.56
C LYS A 56 -13.65 6.92 10.06
N GLN A 57 -13.39 6.34 11.22
CA GLN A 57 -12.03 6.19 11.75
C GLN A 57 -11.18 5.26 10.89
N THR A 58 -11.76 4.15 10.44
CA THR A 58 -11.15 3.17 9.54
C THR A 58 -10.75 3.84 8.21
N ALA A 59 -11.67 4.59 7.59
CA ALA A 59 -11.41 5.32 6.34
C ALA A 59 -10.32 6.39 6.51
N SER A 60 -10.33 7.14 7.62
CA SER A 60 -9.31 8.14 7.92
C SER A 60 -7.91 7.52 8.09
N ALA A 61 -7.84 6.34 8.72
CA ALA A 61 -6.59 5.63 8.92
C ALA A 61 -6.01 5.08 7.61
N VAL A 62 -6.86 4.53 6.73
CA VAL A 62 -6.46 4.12 5.37
C VAL A 62 -5.93 5.31 4.56
N GLU A 63 -6.61 6.45 4.63
CA GLU A 63 -6.17 7.67 3.93
C GLU A 63 -4.81 8.17 4.45
N THR A 64 -4.58 8.07 5.76
CA THR A 64 -3.29 8.42 6.37
C THR A 64 -2.19 7.47 5.90
N MET A 65 -2.45 6.17 5.87
CA MET A 65 -1.53 5.15 5.36
C MET A 65 -1.20 5.40 3.89
N ARG A 66 -2.19 5.71 3.05
CA ARG A 66 -1.98 6.06 1.63
C ARG A 66 -1.05 7.26 1.48
N LYS A 67 -1.29 8.33 2.23
CA LYS A 67 -0.44 9.53 2.18
C LYS A 67 1.00 9.24 2.58
N LEU A 68 1.18 8.46 3.65
CA LEU A 68 2.50 8.03 4.12
C LEU A 68 3.27 7.29 3.01
N TRP A 69 2.66 6.28 2.42
CA TRP A 69 3.30 5.44 1.41
C TRP A 69 3.56 6.18 0.09
N ARG A 70 2.66 7.10 -0.32
CA ARG A 70 2.88 7.99 -1.47
C ARG A 70 4.08 8.90 -1.22
N SER A 71 4.16 9.49 -0.05
CA SER A 71 5.28 10.35 0.36
C SER A 71 6.60 9.58 0.38
N ASN A 72 6.61 8.38 0.98
CA ASN A 72 7.80 7.54 1.09
C ASN A 72 8.45 7.22 -0.25
N PHE A 73 7.66 7.00 -1.30
CA PHE A 73 8.26 6.80 -2.62
C PHE A 73 8.68 8.08 -3.29
N LEU A 74 7.88 9.15 -3.16
CA LEU A 74 8.18 10.42 -3.79
C LEU A 74 9.41 11.08 -3.18
N LYS A 75 9.76 10.74 -1.93
CA LYS A 75 10.93 11.22 -1.20
C LYS A 75 12.21 11.22 -2.02
N GLU A 76 12.50 10.16 -2.76
CA GLU A 76 13.70 10.05 -3.61
C GLU A 76 13.70 10.99 -4.83
N PHE A 77 12.56 11.59 -5.16
CA PHE A 77 12.38 12.46 -6.31
C PHE A 77 12.16 13.93 -5.92
N VAL A 78 12.01 14.25 -4.63
CA VAL A 78 11.82 15.63 -4.14
C VAL A 78 13.11 16.44 -4.26
N ASP A 79 14.27 15.84 -3.98
CA ASP A 79 15.56 16.54 -3.92
C ASP A 79 16.27 16.70 -5.28
N LEU A 80 15.62 16.34 -6.39
CA LEU A 80 16.23 16.44 -7.72
C LEU A 80 16.14 17.89 -8.25
N PRO A 81 17.27 18.53 -8.63
CA PRO A 81 17.28 19.91 -9.11
C PRO A 81 16.38 20.07 -10.35
N VAL A 82 15.65 21.18 -10.39
CA VAL A 82 14.55 21.44 -11.34
C VAL A 82 15.02 21.55 -12.80
N ASP A 83 16.28 21.94 -13.01
CA ASP A 83 16.70 22.53 -14.29
C ASP A 83 17.46 21.57 -15.22
N THR A 84 17.97 20.45 -14.72
CA THR A 84 18.66 19.45 -15.55
C THR A 84 17.90 18.12 -15.53
N MET A 85 17.14 17.87 -16.61
CA MET A 85 16.54 16.58 -16.99
C MET A 85 15.19 16.20 -16.36
N VAL A 86 14.16 17.04 -16.55
CA VAL A 86 12.74 16.68 -16.32
C VAL A 86 12.36 15.34 -17.00
N LYS A 87 12.93 15.05 -18.17
CA LYS A 87 12.71 13.79 -18.90
C LYS A 87 13.31 12.57 -18.17
N ASP A 88 14.52 12.68 -17.61
CA ASP A 88 15.13 11.57 -16.87
C ASP A 88 14.48 11.37 -15.50
N LYS A 89 14.03 12.43 -14.84
CA LYS A 89 13.21 12.33 -13.63
C LYS A 89 11.93 11.52 -13.90
N ARG A 90 11.18 11.87 -14.96
CA ARG A 90 9.97 11.12 -15.36
C ARG A 90 10.28 9.66 -15.69
N LYS A 91 11.36 9.40 -16.42
CA LYS A 91 11.80 8.04 -16.76
C LYS A 91 12.15 7.22 -15.53
N ARG A 92 12.83 7.80 -14.54
CA ARG A 92 13.15 7.14 -13.26
C ARG A 92 11.90 6.83 -12.45
N ILE A 93 10.97 7.78 -12.35
CA ILE A 93 9.67 7.57 -11.69
C ILE A 93 8.91 6.42 -12.38
N ALA A 94 8.74 6.48 -13.71
CA ALA A 94 8.05 5.44 -14.47
C ALA A 94 8.70 4.07 -14.30
N THR A 95 10.04 4.01 -14.26
CA THR A 95 10.77 2.74 -14.04
C THR A 95 10.51 2.17 -12.64
N LYS A 96 10.39 3.03 -11.62
CA LYS A 96 10.10 2.61 -10.25
C LYS A 96 8.64 2.15 -10.11
N ILE A 97 7.69 2.87 -10.70
CA ILE A 97 6.27 2.45 -10.79
C ILE A 97 6.16 1.08 -11.46
N ALA A 98 6.83 0.90 -12.60
CA ALA A 98 6.80 -0.37 -13.32
C ALA A 98 7.37 -1.52 -12.47
N ALA A 99 8.42 -1.27 -11.69
CA ALA A 99 8.97 -2.26 -10.76
C ALA A 99 7.96 -2.63 -9.65
N TRP A 100 7.23 -1.66 -9.10
CA TRP A 100 6.19 -1.92 -8.10
C TRP A 100 5.01 -2.71 -8.68
N TYR A 101 4.58 -2.37 -9.89
CA TYR A 101 3.55 -3.12 -10.62
C TYR A 101 3.98 -4.56 -10.87
N TYR A 102 5.20 -4.77 -11.37
CA TYR A 102 5.79 -6.10 -11.58
C TYR A 102 5.79 -6.90 -10.28
N VAL A 103 6.29 -6.33 -9.18
CA VAL A 103 6.37 -7.02 -7.89
C VAL A 103 5.00 -7.36 -7.32
N THR A 104 3.95 -6.61 -7.64
CA THR A 104 2.59 -6.84 -7.12
C THR A 104 1.83 -7.90 -7.92
N TYR A 105 1.92 -7.86 -9.25
CA TYR A 105 1.03 -8.62 -10.13
C TYR A 105 1.69 -9.75 -10.90
N HIS A 106 3.02 -9.75 -11.03
CA HIS A 106 3.68 -10.74 -11.86
C HIS A 106 3.51 -12.15 -11.26
N PRO A 107 3.12 -13.16 -12.07
CA PRO A 107 2.83 -14.51 -11.57
C PRO A 107 3.99 -15.14 -10.78
N THR A 108 5.24 -14.90 -11.19
CA THR A 108 6.41 -15.43 -10.49
C THR A 108 6.65 -14.78 -9.13
N GLU A 109 6.25 -13.52 -8.94
CA GLU A 109 6.37 -12.82 -7.66
C GLU A 109 5.22 -13.22 -6.73
N ARG A 110 4.03 -13.49 -7.29
CA ARG A 110 2.89 -14.05 -6.55
C ARG A 110 3.13 -15.48 -6.10
N ALA A 111 3.74 -16.31 -6.93
CA ALA A 111 4.08 -17.68 -6.55
C ALA A 111 5.15 -17.74 -5.42
N ARG A 112 5.92 -16.67 -5.24
CA ARG A 112 6.87 -16.52 -4.12
C ARG A 112 6.22 -16.02 -2.84
N ASP A 113 5.00 -15.51 -2.90
CA ASP A 113 4.28 -14.98 -1.76
C ASP A 113 3.64 -16.14 -0.98
N LEU A 114 4.37 -16.61 0.04
CA LEU A 114 3.93 -17.69 0.94
C LEU A 114 3.21 -17.13 2.18
N SER A 115 2.77 -15.87 2.15
CA SER A 115 2.08 -15.26 3.29
C SER A 115 0.77 -15.97 3.60
N VAL A 116 0.52 -16.21 4.89
CA VAL A 116 -0.70 -16.88 5.38
C VAL A 116 -1.95 -16.06 5.08
N GLU A 117 -1.82 -14.73 5.06
CA GLU A 117 -2.91 -13.78 4.79
C GLU A 117 -3.25 -13.65 3.29
N GLY A 118 -2.44 -14.23 2.40
CA GLY A 118 -2.61 -14.19 0.96
C GLY A 118 -2.02 -12.95 0.29
N SER A 119 -1.88 -13.02 -1.04
CA SER A 119 -1.30 -11.95 -1.84
C SER A 119 -2.24 -10.73 -1.91
N TYR A 120 -1.89 -9.66 -1.20
CA TYR A 120 -2.58 -8.36 -1.30
C TYR A 120 -2.43 -7.69 -2.69
N PHE A 121 -3.40 -6.84 -3.04
CA PHE A 121 -3.54 -6.23 -4.37
C PHE A 121 -3.20 -4.72 -4.42
N SER A 122 -3.18 -4.00 -3.30
CA SER A 122 -3.18 -2.53 -3.23
C SER A 122 -1.83 -1.82 -3.40
N PHE A 123 -0.76 -2.56 -3.67
CA PHE A 123 0.59 -2.02 -3.66
C PHE A 123 1.10 -1.19 -4.87
N PRO A 124 0.55 -1.13 -6.11
CA PRO A 124 1.40 -0.77 -7.25
C PRO A 124 1.90 0.68 -7.34
N TRP A 125 1.13 1.68 -6.92
CA TRP A 125 1.62 3.06 -6.71
C TRP A 125 0.74 3.81 -5.70
N VAL A 126 0.36 3.03 -4.68
CA VAL A 126 -0.48 3.38 -3.53
C VAL A 126 -1.93 3.71 -3.91
N MET A 127 -2.70 2.65 -4.19
CA MET A 127 -4.16 2.69 -4.29
C MET A 127 -4.82 2.99 -2.95
#